data_AF-A0AAP0R879-F1
#
_entry.id   AF-A0AAP0R879-F1
#
_cell.length_a   1.000
_cell.length_b   1.000
_cell.length_c   1.000
_cell.angle_alpha   90.00
_cell.angle_beta   90.00
_cell.angle_gamma   90.00
#
_symmetry.space_group_name_H-M   'P 1'
#
loop_
_entity.id
_entity.type
_entity.pdbx_description
1 polymer ?
#
loop_
_entity_poly.entity_id
_entity_poly.type
_entity_poly.pdbx_seq_one_letter_code
_entity_poly.pdbx_strand_id
1 'polypeptide(L)' 'MFRLRITGFSILALALKVKYAKHVNLRNMTVFALDDASIFSGGHAYLSSIRFHIFPGRLLTAADLDTLPVATELPTLEEG' A
#
# COMPACT_ATOMS: atom_id res chain seq x y z
N MET A 1 -0.35 -5.77 11.84
CA MET A 1 -0.32 -4.34 12.20
C MET A 1 0.92 -3.94 12.98
N PHE A 2 1.28 -4.65 14.06
CA PHE A 2 2.47 -4.31 14.88
C PHE A 2 3.77 -4.19 14.05
N ARG A 3 3.99 -5.13 13.11
CA ARG A 3 5.18 -5.12 12.25
C ARG A 3 5.35 -3.85 11.41
N LEU A 4 4.27 -3.27 10.86
CA LEU A 4 4.34 -2.02 10.09
C LEU A 4 4.79 -0.84 10.96
N ARG A 5 4.32 -0.79 12.21
CA ARG A 5 4.64 0.31 13.14
C ARG A 5 6.12 0.30 13.52
N ILE A 6 6.66 -0.87 13.83
CA ILE A 6 8.07 -1.01 14.25
C ILE A 6 9.05 -0.81 13.07
N THR A 7 8.59 -0.90 11.82
CA THR A 7 9.42 -0.67 10.63
C THR A 7 9.25 0.72 10.02
N GLY A 8 8.61 1.67 10.73
CA GLY A 8 8.50 3.07 10.27
C GLY A 8 7.30 3.37 9.35
N PHE A 9 6.28 2.52 9.35
CA PHE A 9 5.04 2.68 8.57
C PHE A 9 3.81 2.82 9.49
N SER A 10 3.93 3.60 10.57
CA SER A 10 2.87 3.75 11.57
C SER A 10 1.64 4.47 11.03
N ILE A 11 1.82 5.46 10.16
CA ILE A 11 0.71 6.19 9.53
C ILE A 11 -0.07 5.26 8.61
N LEU A 12 0.62 4.47 7.78
CA LEU A 12 -0.02 3.44 6.96
C LEU A 12 -0.78 2.43 7.82
N ALA A 13 -0.15 1.96 8.90
CA ALA A 13 -0.78 1.05 9.85
C ALA A 13 -2.09 1.65 10.43
N LEU A 14 -2.08 2.95 10.73
CA LEU A 14 -3.29 3.64 11.19
C LEU A 14 -4.33 3.76 10.07
N ALA A 15 -3.93 4.17 8.87
CA ALA A 15 -4.82 4.35 7.72
C ALA A 15 -5.55 3.06 7.36
N LEU A 16 -4.84 1.93 7.27
CA LEU A 16 -5.46 0.63 6.99
C LEU A 16 -6.40 0.18 8.12
N LYS A 17 -6.02 0.43 9.39
CA LYS A 17 -6.89 0.13 10.54
C LYS A 17 -8.18 0.93 10.50
N VAL A 18 -8.13 2.21 10.14
CA VAL A 18 -9.33 3.07 10.08
C VAL A 18 -10.18 2.75 8.85
N LYS A 19 -9.59 2.66 7.67
CA LYS A 19 -10.33 2.50 6.40
C LYS A 19 -10.84 1.09 6.13
N TYR A 20 -10.16 0.06 6.62
CA TYR A 20 -10.45 -1.34 6.22
C TYR A 20 -10.77 -2.27 7.39
N ALA A 21 -10.97 -1.75 8.61
CA ALA A 21 -11.34 -2.58 9.76
C ALA A 21 -12.62 -3.43 9.58
N LYS A 22 -13.49 -3.09 8.61
CA LYS A 22 -14.80 -3.73 8.46
C LYS A 22 -15.18 -4.18 7.04
N HIS A 23 -14.47 -3.78 5.99
CA HIS A 23 -14.99 -3.85 4.61
C HIS A 23 -14.06 -4.46 3.56
N VAL A 24 -12.79 -4.80 3.87
CA VAL A 24 -11.90 -5.44 2.90
C VAL A 24 -11.15 -6.59 3.56
N ASN A 25 -11.23 -7.78 2.95
CA ASN A 25 -10.45 -8.93 3.35
C ASN A 25 -8.99 -8.75 2.89
N LEU A 26 -8.18 -8.06 3.70
CA LEU A 26 -6.77 -7.74 3.43
C LEU A 26 -5.83 -8.95 3.52
N ARG A 27 -6.30 -10.18 3.27
CA ARG A 27 -5.50 -11.39 3.51
C ARG A 27 -4.37 -11.56 2.50
N ASN A 28 -4.56 -11.13 1.24
CA ASN A 28 -3.57 -11.22 0.17
C ASN A 28 -3.57 -9.92 -0.64
N MET A 29 -2.65 -9.01 -0.36
CA MET A 29 -2.44 -7.79 -1.15
C MET A 29 -1.01 -7.31 -1.02
N THR A 30 -0.52 -6.62 -2.05
CA THR A 30 0.72 -5.84 -1.97
C THR A 30 0.38 -4.37 -1.81
N VAL A 31 1.04 -3.71 -0.85
CA VAL A 31 0.90 -2.27 -0.64
C VAL A 31 2.20 -1.59 -1.00
N PHE A 32 2.15 -0.64 -1.93
CA PHE A 32 3.26 0.24 -2.27
C PHE A 32 3.32 1.37 -1.23
N ALA A 33 4.04 1.11 -0.14
CA ALA A 33 4.00 1.93 1.06
C ALA A 33 5.03 3.06 1.05
N LEU A 34 4.60 4.26 1.47
CA LEU A 34 5.53 5.30 1.95
C LEU A 34 5.76 5.16 3.45
N ASP A 35 7.02 5.34 3.86
CA ASP A 35 7.39 5.43 5.28
C ASP A 35 6.90 6.75 5.89
N ASP A 36 6.87 6.80 7.22
CA ASP A 36 6.34 7.93 7.98
C ASP A 36 7.11 9.24 7.68
N ALA A 37 8.43 9.19 7.48
CA ALA A 37 9.23 10.39 7.19
C ALA A 37 8.88 10.95 5.80
N SER A 38 8.76 10.09 4.79
CA SER A 38 8.33 10.47 3.44
C SER A 38 6.92 11.09 3.41
N ILE A 39 6.01 10.61 4.27
CA ILE A 39 4.69 11.22 4.42
C ILE A 39 4.79 12.62 5.04
N PHE A 40 5.61 12.78 6.09
CA PHE A 40 5.78 14.08 6.76
C PHE A 40 6.56 15.10 5.94
N SER A 41 7.37 14.68 4.96
CA SER A 41 8.11 15.57 4.07
C SER A 41 7.31 16.06 2.85
N GLY A 42 5.98 15.95 2.88
CA GLY A 42 5.09 16.41 1.80
C GLY A 42 4.33 15.29 1.08
N GLY A 43 4.54 14.03 1.44
CA GLY A 43 3.82 12.88 0.88
C GLY A 43 2.37 12.71 1.36
N HIS A 44 1.74 13.74 1.92
CA HIS A 44 0.42 13.63 2.57
C HIS A 44 -0.70 13.13 1.63
N ALA A 45 -0.61 13.41 0.32
CA ALA A 45 -1.56 12.95 -0.69
C ALA A 45 -1.69 11.41 -0.72
N TYR A 46 -0.64 10.68 -0.32
CA TYR A 46 -0.66 9.23 -0.17
C TYR A 46 -1.84 8.72 0.67
N LEU A 47 -2.25 9.46 1.71
CA LEU A 47 -3.32 9.04 2.61
C LEU A 47 -4.71 9.18 1.98
N SER A 48 -4.92 10.22 1.17
CA SER A 48 -6.16 10.39 0.42
C SER A 48 -6.26 9.35 -0.70
N SER A 49 -5.16 9.06 -1.40
CA SER A 49 -5.08 8.14 -2.54
C SER A 49 -4.59 6.73 -2.17
N ILE A 50 -4.76 6.29 -0.92
CA ILE A 50 -4.18 5.02 -0.45
C ILE A 50 -4.68 3.79 -1.23
N ARG A 51 -5.89 3.83 -1.79
CA ARG A 51 -6.46 2.74 -2.59
C ARG A 51 -5.68 2.53 -3.89
N PHE A 52 -5.16 3.61 -4.49
CA PHE A 52 -4.25 3.57 -5.64
C PHE A 52 -2.90 2.91 -5.36
N HIS A 53 -2.55 2.72 -4.09
CA HIS A 53 -1.27 2.12 -3.70
C HIS A 53 -1.42 0.65 -3.29
N ILE A 54 -2.60 0.06 -3.47
CA ILE A 54 -2.89 -1.31 -3.05
C ILE A 54 -3.21 -2.17 -4.26
N PHE A 55 -2.38 -3.17 -4.50
CA PHE A 55 -2.58 -4.23 -5.49
C PHE A 55 -3.28 -5.43 -4.83
N PRO A 56 -4.55 -5.74 -5.17
CA PRO A 56 -5.33 -6.77 -4.49
C PRO A 56 -5.00 -8.19 -4.98
N GLY A 57 -5.28 -9.18 -4.14
CA GLY A 57 -5.37 -10.59 -4.54
C GLY A 57 -4.06 -11.35 -4.68
N ARG A 58 -2.91 -10.67 -4.61
CA ARG A 58 -1.59 -11.31 -4.74
C ARG A 58 -0.50 -10.58 -3.95
N LEU A 59 0.47 -11.36 -3.47
CA LEU A 59 1.72 -10.87 -2.92
C LEU A 59 2.74 -10.81 -4.07
N LEU A 60 3.11 -9.61 -4.47
CA LEU A 60 4.23 -9.32 -5.36
C LEU A 60 5.49 -9.07 -4.54
N THR A 61 6.55 -9.79 -4.89
CA THR A 61 7.92 -9.53 -4.45
C THR A 61 8.62 -8.59 -5.42
N ALA A 62 9.79 -8.06 -5.04
CA ALA A 62 10.61 -7.28 -5.97
C ALA A 62 10.97 -8.10 -7.23
N ALA A 63 11.31 -9.37 -7.06
CA ALA A 63 11.64 -10.26 -8.19
C ALA A 63 10.45 -10.49 -9.12
N ASP A 64 9.21 -10.55 -8.60
CA ASP A 64 8.02 -10.60 -9.47
C ASP A 64 7.92 -9.35 -10.35
N LEU A 65 8.16 -8.17 -9.78
CA LEU A 65 8.11 -6.90 -10.50
C LEU A 65 9.20 -6.80 -11.58
N ASP A 66 10.41 -7.30 -11.29
CA ASP A 66 11.53 -7.30 -12.24
C ASP A 66 11.27 -8.17 -13.48
N THR A 67 10.38 -9.15 -13.38
CA THR A 67 10.00 -10.01 -14.52
C THR A 67 8.92 -9.40 -15.41
N LEU A 68 8.25 -8.34 -14.96
CA LEU A 68 7.18 -7.71 -15.73
C LEU A 68 7.78 -6.88 -16.87
N PRO A 69 7.12 -6.87 -18.06
CA PRO A 69 7.46 -5.93 -19.10
C PRO A 69 7.40 -4.48 -18.59
N VAL A 70 8.29 -3.63 -19.11
CA VAL A 70 8.22 -2.19 -18.87
C VAL A 70 6.84 -1.66 -19.29
N ALA A 71 6.28 -0.75 -18.48
CA ALA A 71 4.93 -0.19 -18.64
C ALA A 71 3.78 -1.19 -18.41
N THR A 72 4.03 -2.30 -17.71
CA THR A 72 2.93 -3.14 -17.20
C THR A 72 2.07 -2.35 -16.21
N GLU A 73 0.78 -2.24 -16.51
CA GLU A 73 -0.20 -1.63 -15.61
C GLU A 73 -0.63 -2.61 -14.52
N LEU A 74 -0.60 -2.16 -13.26
CA LEU A 74 -1.03 -2.95 -12.11
C LEU A 74 -2.40 -2.46 -11.63
N PRO A 75 -3.45 -3.31 -11.65
CA PRO A 75 -4.77 -2.92 -11.16
C PRO A 75 -4.74 -2.63 -9.66
N THR A 76 -5.35 -1.53 -9.23
CA THR A 76 -5.37 -1.12 -7.82
C THR A 76 -6.78 -1.19 -7.23
N LEU A 77 -6.96 -0.85 -5.95
CA LEU A 77 -8.30 -0.76 -5.35
C LEU A 77 -9.11 0.48 -5.79
N GLU A 78 -8.52 1.35 -6.61
CA GLU A 78 -9.17 2.50 -7.23
C GLU A 78 -8.80 2.53 -8.72
N GLU A 79 -9.76 2.87 -9.58
CA GLU A 79 -9.51 3.00 -11.01
C GLU A 79 -8.80 4.33 -11.27
N GLY A 80 -7.73 4.28 -12.07
CA GLY A 80 -6.85 5.42 -12.37
C GLY A 80 -7.15 6.05 -13.72
#